data_AF-A0A973MMI2-F1
#
_entry.id   AF-A0A973MMI2-F1
#
_cell.length_a   1.000
_cell.length_b   1.000
_cell.length_c   1.000
_cell.angle_alpha   90.00
_cell.angle_beta   90.00
_cell.angle_gamma   90.00
#
_symmetry.space_group_name_H-M   'P 1'
#
loop_
_entity.id
_entity.type
_entity.pdbx_description
1 polymer ?
#
loop_
_entity_poly.entity_id
_entity_poly.type
_entity_poly.pdbx_seq_one_letter_code
_entity_poly.pdbx_strand_id
1 'polypeptide(L)'
;DIGDNLGGKWPYVWIYRLPEPKKLVDQTVRATQYVVKYTDGARNAESLVIDPKTGRAYIIDKNENGGHLYEGPAKLSASGTNYFKPVATVDLWATDAAISPDDKQLAVRGYFGGIYYDWNGGRIKRKGRLNVPLQGQGESITYTVDGTKLMYGSEGADSAVQAQDVPGEGSKSPSGSGSSSASGGSGGGVGGNLKVGALAVAVAAAVVLGIRRLLRR
;
A
#
# COMPACT_ATOMS: atom_id res chain seq x y z
N ASP A 1 -7.14 2.17 13.34
CA ASP A 1 -6.11 2.97 14.02
C ASP A 1 -4.94 2.06 14.34
N ILE A 2 -4.13 1.80 13.32
CA ILE A 2 -3.03 0.83 13.34
C ILE A 2 -1.65 1.52 13.18
N GLY A 3 -1.66 2.81 12.86
CA GLY A 3 -0.46 3.61 12.69
C GLY A 3 0.11 4.03 14.04
N ASP A 4 1.38 3.71 14.27
CA ASP A 4 2.17 4.16 15.40
C ASP A 4 3.45 4.83 14.88
N ASN A 5 3.36 6.13 14.61
CA ASN A 5 4.48 6.95 14.15
C ASN A 5 5.63 7.05 15.17
N LEU A 6 5.46 6.53 16.40
CA LEU A 6 6.53 6.42 17.39
C LEU A 6 7.31 5.11 17.28
N GLY A 7 6.97 4.25 16.32
CA GLY A 7 7.70 3.02 16.00
C GLY A 7 7.37 1.85 16.93
N GLY A 8 6.12 1.71 17.35
CA GLY A 8 5.70 0.62 18.24
C GLY A 8 5.83 0.95 19.73
N LYS A 9 5.60 2.21 20.13
CA LYS A 9 5.50 2.57 21.56
C LYS A 9 4.13 2.27 22.13
N TRP A 10 3.11 2.13 21.30
CA TRP A 10 1.75 1.86 21.78
C TRP A 10 1.66 0.40 22.26
N PRO A 11 1.03 0.15 23.42
CA PRO A 11 0.92 -1.20 23.98
C PRO A 11 0.00 -2.12 23.17
N TYR A 12 -0.85 -1.52 22.33
CA TYR A 12 -1.78 -2.15 21.39
C TYR A 12 -2.31 -1.09 20.43
N VAL A 13 -2.90 -1.55 19.33
CA VAL A 13 -3.57 -0.71 18.32
C VAL A 13 -5.04 -1.16 18.17
N TRP A 14 -5.80 -0.48 17.33
CA TRP A 14 -7.24 -0.76 17.17
C TRP A 14 -7.66 -0.96 15.72
N ILE A 15 -8.55 -1.94 15.52
CA ILE A 15 -9.42 -2.00 14.33
C ILE A 15 -10.82 -1.55 14.75
N TYR A 16 -11.45 -0.72 13.93
CA TYR A 16 -12.84 -0.33 14.11
C TYR A 16 -13.67 -0.90 12.97
N ARG A 17 -14.84 -1.45 13.31
CA ARG A 17 -15.86 -1.88 12.35
C ARG A 17 -17.12 -1.07 12.60
N LEU A 18 -17.64 -0.45 11.55
CA LEU A 18 -18.88 0.30 11.57
C LEU A 18 -19.78 -0.16 10.43
N PRO A 19 -21.11 -0.22 10.62
CA PRO A 19 -22.03 -0.38 9.51
C PRO A 19 -21.95 0.85 8.61
N GLU A 20 -21.90 0.65 7.30
CA GLU A 20 -21.93 1.75 6.34
C GLU A 20 -23.26 2.53 6.47
N PRO A 21 -23.23 3.85 6.68
CA PRO A 21 -24.43 4.65 6.80
C PRO A 21 -25.23 4.70 5.49
N LYS A 22 -26.55 4.55 5.56
CA LYS A 22 -27.44 4.71 4.38
C LYS A 22 -27.44 6.13 3.80
N LYS A 23 -27.08 7.13 4.61
CA LYS A 23 -26.94 8.53 4.22
C LYS A 23 -25.52 8.98 4.53
N LEU A 24 -24.78 9.40 3.51
CA LEU A 24 -23.39 9.85 3.64
C LEU A 24 -23.36 11.35 3.96
N VAL A 25 -23.49 11.67 5.25
CA VAL A 25 -23.42 13.02 5.81
C VAL A 25 -22.61 12.99 7.11
N ASP A 26 -22.16 14.16 7.56
CA ASP A 26 -21.52 14.31 8.87
C ASP A 26 -22.47 13.84 9.98
N GLN A 27 -22.09 12.75 10.65
CA GLN A 27 -22.87 12.14 11.72
C GLN A 27 -22.00 11.25 12.62
N THR A 28 -22.46 11.05 13.85
CA THR A 28 -21.87 10.07 14.76
C THR A 28 -22.38 8.67 14.44
N VAL A 29 -21.47 7.72 14.27
CA VAL A 29 -21.78 6.31 14.04
C VAL A 29 -21.23 5.45 15.18
N ARG A 30 -21.97 4.39 15.53
CA ARG A 30 -21.48 3.43 16.52
C ARG A 30 -20.53 2.44 15.86
N ALA A 31 -19.30 2.39 16.33
CA ALA A 31 -18.30 1.41 15.91
C ALA A 31 -18.12 0.30 16.94
N THR A 32 -17.81 -0.91 16.48
CA THR A 32 -17.21 -1.96 17.29
C THR A 32 -15.69 -1.81 17.23
N GLN A 33 -15.06 -1.73 18.40
CA GLN A 33 -13.61 -1.61 18.54
C GLN A 33 -13.00 -2.97 18.86
N TYR A 34 -11.88 -3.28 18.21
CA TYR A 34 -11.11 -4.50 18.42
C TYR A 34 -9.69 -4.13 18.82
N VAL A 35 -9.26 -4.62 19.99
CA VAL A 35 -7.87 -4.45 20.45
C VAL A 35 -6.98 -5.41 19.70
N VAL A 36 -5.87 -4.91 19.15
CA VAL A 36 -4.92 -5.64 18.32
C VAL A 36 -3.52 -5.59 18.95
N LYS A 37 -2.86 -6.75 18.99
CA LYS A 37 -1.43 -6.86 19.29
C LYS A 37 -0.75 -7.76 18.27
N TYR A 38 0.49 -7.47 17.94
CA TYR A 38 1.31 -8.36 17.12
C TYR A 38 2.07 -9.33 18.03
N THR A 39 2.19 -10.60 17.63
CA THR A 39 2.80 -11.63 18.47
C THR A 39 4.31 -11.44 18.67
N ASP A 40 4.94 -10.66 17.81
CA ASP A 40 6.37 -10.42 17.74
C ASP A 40 6.74 -8.96 18.12
N GLY A 41 5.82 -8.22 18.75
CA GLY A 41 6.08 -6.88 19.32
C GLY A 41 5.31 -5.74 18.66
N ALA A 42 5.22 -4.60 19.34
CA ALA A 42 4.55 -3.41 18.80
C ALA A 42 5.31 -2.82 17.59
N ARG A 43 4.58 -2.21 16.65
CA ARG A 43 5.13 -1.64 15.40
C ARG A 43 4.18 -0.64 14.78
N ASN A 44 4.67 0.12 13.81
CA ASN A 44 3.85 0.95 12.92
C ASN A 44 3.25 0.10 11.80
N ALA A 45 2.01 0.38 11.40
CA ALA A 45 1.37 -0.25 10.25
C ALA A 45 0.50 0.75 9.49
N GLU A 46 0.39 0.57 8.18
CA GLU A 46 -0.34 1.51 7.31
C GLU A 46 -1.38 0.82 6.42
N SER A 47 -1.38 -0.51 6.35
CA SER A 47 -2.33 -1.23 5.50
C SER A 47 -3.18 -2.19 6.32
N LEU A 48 -4.48 -2.14 6.09
CA LEU A 48 -5.48 -3.09 6.61
C LEU A 48 -6.25 -3.65 5.42
N VAL A 49 -6.22 -4.96 5.24
CA VAL A 49 -7.03 -5.66 4.22
C VAL A 49 -7.92 -6.69 4.88
N ILE A 50 -9.12 -6.86 4.33
CA ILE A 50 -10.07 -7.89 4.73
C ILE A 50 -10.18 -8.88 3.59
N ASP A 51 -9.93 -10.15 3.88
CA ASP A 51 -10.14 -11.23 2.91
C ASP A 51 -11.64 -11.30 2.58
N PRO A 52 -12.03 -11.07 1.30
CA PRO A 52 -13.44 -10.93 0.93
C PRO A 52 -14.23 -12.23 1.09
N LYS A 53 -13.56 -13.38 1.06
CA LYS A 53 -14.19 -14.70 1.15
C LYS A 53 -14.45 -15.12 2.60
N THR A 54 -13.51 -14.84 3.49
CA THR A 54 -13.52 -15.32 4.88
C THR A 54 -13.86 -14.22 5.89
N GLY A 55 -13.72 -12.95 5.52
CA GLY A 55 -13.86 -11.81 6.41
C GLY A 55 -12.70 -11.65 7.40
N ARG A 56 -11.59 -12.38 7.21
CA ARG A 56 -10.42 -12.30 8.08
C ARG A 56 -9.64 -11.02 7.82
N ALA A 57 -9.23 -10.34 8.89
CA ALA A 57 -8.39 -9.15 8.80
C ALA A 57 -6.90 -9.51 8.73
N TYR A 58 -6.19 -8.79 7.87
CA TYR A 58 -4.74 -8.81 7.75
C TYR A 58 -4.19 -7.39 7.82
N ILE A 59 -3.00 -7.25 8.36
CA ILE A 59 -2.29 -5.96 8.48
C ILE A 59 -0.96 -6.05 7.77
N ILE A 60 -0.50 -4.97 7.15
CA ILE A 60 0.89 -4.85 6.67
C ILE A 60 1.57 -3.72 7.46
N ASP A 61 2.73 -4.03 8.05
CA ASP A 61 3.51 -3.05 8.78
C ASP A 61 4.22 -2.06 7.85
N LYS A 62 4.53 -0.88 8.38
CA LYS A 62 5.30 0.15 7.68
C LYS A 62 6.75 0.09 8.16
N ASN A 63 7.59 -0.57 7.37
CA ASN A 63 9.01 -0.71 7.65
C ASN A 63 9.84 -0.33 6.42
N GLU A 64 10.80 0.57 6.61
CA GLU A 64 11.67 1.09 5.55
C GLU A 64 12.52 0.01 4.86
N ASN A 65 12.85 -1.07 5.60
CA ASN A 65 13.66 -2.17 5.10
C ASN A 65 12.82 -3.30 4.48
N GLY A 66 11.51 -3.09 4.30
CA GLY A 66 10.55 -4.12 3.92
C GLY A 66 9.67 -4.52 5.09
N GLY A 67 8.37 -4.59 4.83
CA GLY A 67 7.36 -4.97 5.79
C GLY A 67 7.03 -6.47 5.80
N HIS A 68 5.94 -6.79 6.48
CA HIS A 68 5.43 -8.12 6.72
C HIS A 68 3.91 -8.09 6.70
N LEU A 69 3.33 -9.17 6.18
CA LEU A 69 1.90 -9.43 6.28
C LEU A 69 1.62 -10.14 7.60
N TYR A 70 0.69 -9.60 8.38
CA TYR A 70 0.22 -10.19 9.62
C TYR A 70 -1.20 -10.71 9.47
N GLU A 71 -1.40 -11.95 9.88
CA GLU A 71 -2.70 -12.60 9.90
C GLU A 71 -3.36 -12.45 11.29
N GLY A 72 -4.58 -11.90 11.31
CA GLY A 72 -5.42 -11.87 12.50
C GLY A 72 -6.17 -13.19 12.72
N PRO A 73 -6.89 -13.33 13.85
CA PRO A 73 -7.73 -14.51 14.09
C PRO A 73 -8.83 -14.65 13.02
N ALA A 74 -9.36 -15.86 12.86
CA ALA A 74 -10.44 -16.14 11.89
C ALA A 74 -11.65 -15.20 12.03
N LYS A 75 -11.95 -14.79 13.26
CA LYS A 75 -12.95 -13.76 13.57
C LYS A 75 -12.37 -12.87 14.65
N LEU A 76 -12.50 -11.55 14.47
CA LEU A 76 -12.13 -10.60 15.51
C LEU A 76 -13.10 -10.69 16.68
N SER A 77 -12.55 -10.67 17.90
CA SER A 77 -13.31 -10.63 19.14
C SER A 77 -13.33 -9.22 19.72
N ALA A 78 -14.52 -8.71 20.01
CA ALA A 78 -14.71 -7.42 20.70
C ALA A 78 -14.35 -7.52 22.20
N SER A 79 -14.21 -8.73 22.73
CA SER A 79 -13.69 -8.98 24.08
C SER A 79 -12.27 -9.56 24.01
N GLY A 80 -11.36 -8.99 24.81
CA GLY A 80 -9.97 -9.42 24.87
C GLY A 80 -9.09 -8.87 23.75
N THR A 81 -7.92 -9.49 23.57
CA THR A 81 -6.91 -9.09 22.58
C THR A 81 -6.95 -9.98 21.35
N ASN A 82 -6.91 -9.38 20.16
CA ASN A 82 -6.74 -10.08 18.90
C ASN A 82 -5.25 -10.09 18.54
N TYR A 83 -4.65 -11.28 18.52
CA TYR A 83 -3.24 -11.42 18.19
C TYR A 83 -3.04 -11.63 16.68
N PHE A 84 -2.19 -10.80 16.10
CA PHE A 84 -1.80 -10.82 14.69
C PHE A 84 -0.40 -11.43 14.56
N LYS A 85 -0.25 -12.43 13.70
CA LYS A 85 1.00 -13.19 13.53
C LYS A 85 1.64 -12.88 12.18
N PRO A 86 2.95 -12.64 12.08
CA PRO A 86 3.60 -12.50 10.78
C PRO A 86 3.50 -13.83 10.01
N VAL A 87 3.06 -13.77 8.75
CA VAL A 87 2.86 -14.96 7.89
C VAL A 87 3.64 -14.89 6.57
N ALA A 88 4.03 -13.70 6.14
CA ALA A 88 4.83 -13.51 4.93
C ALA A 88 5.60 -12.18 4.97
N THR A 89 6.68 -12.08 4.20
CA THR A 89 7.38 -10.81 3.98
C THR A 89 6.71 -10.03 2.86
N VAL A 90 6.77 -8.71 2.99
CA VAL A 90 6.32 -7.74 1.99
C VAL A 90 7.51 -6.83 1.73
N ASP A 91 8.29 -7.11 0.68
CA ASP A 91 9.55 -6.41 0.36
C ASP A 91 9.32 -4.97 -0.19
N LEU A 92 8.55 -4.17 0.55
CA LEU A 92 8.14 -2.83 0.22
C LEU A 92 7.91 -2.04 1.51
N TRP A 93 8.31 -0.77 1.50
CA TRP A 93 7.87 0.19 2.51
C TRP A 93 6.41 0.57 2.22
N ALA A 94 5.49 -0.21 2.78
CA ALA A 94 4.07 -0.13 2.46
C ALA A 94 3.41 1.14 3.01
N THR A 95 2.50 1.71 2.21
CA THR A 95 1.62 2.81 2.60
C THR A 95 0.15 2.44 2.52
N ASP A 96 -0.23 1.51 1.64
CA ASP A 96 -1.58 0.94 1.60
C ASP A 96 -1.59 -0.39 0.83
N ALA A 97 -2.66 -1.17 0.95
CA ALA A 97 -2.86 -2.41 0.21
C ALA A 97 -4.33 -2.72 -0.03
N ALA A 98 -4.60 -3.51 -1.07
CA ALA A 98 -5.94 -3.98 -1.40
C ALA A 98 -5.92 -5.43 -1.90
N ILE A 99 -6.96 -6.19 -1.55
CA ILE A 99 -7.25 -7.50 -2.14
C ILE A 99 -8.26 -7.29 -3.27
N SER A 100 -8.00 -7.93 -4.41
CA SER A 100 -8.88 -7.90 -5.58
C SER A 100 -10.26 -8.50 -5.27
N PRO A 101 -11.34 -8.03 -5.95
CA PRO A 101 -12.69 -8.53 -5.70
C PRO A 101 -12.87 -10.03 -5.94
N ASP A 102 -12.03 -10.64 -6.77
CA ASP A 102 -12.05 -12.07 -7.09
C ASP A 102 -11.19 -12.93 -6.16
N ASP A 103 -10.60 -12.33 -5.10
CA ASP A 103 -9.80 -12.99 -4.07
C ASP A 103 -8.52 -13.65 -4.61
N LYS A 104 -7.95 -13.18 -5.74
CA LYS A 104 -6.76 -13.79 -6.36
C LYS A 104 -5.48 -12.98 -6.26
N GLN A 105 -5.57 -11.68 -6.09
CA GLN A 105 -4.43 -10.77 -6.11
C GLN A 105 -4.45 -9.82 -4.91
N LEU A 106 -3.29 -9.67 -4.25
CA LEU A 106 -3.01 -8.62 -3.28
C LEU A 106 -2.13 -7.57 -3.97
N ALA A 107 -2.59 -6.33 -4.02
CA ALA A 107 -1.80 -5.18 -4.43
C ALA A 107 -1.30 -4.44 -3.18
N VAL A 108 -0.01 -4.17 -3.11
CA VAL A 108 0.60 -3.38 -2.03
C VAL A 108 1.31 -2.19 -2.66
N ARG A 109 1.00 -0.99 -2.19
CA ARG A 109 1.66 0.24 -2.63
C ARG A 109 2.60 0.78 -1.55
N GLY A 110 3.58 1.55 -1.98
CA GLY A 110 4.48 2.32 -1.14
C GLY A 110 4.82 3.66 -1.80
N TYR A 111 5.71 4.45 -1.20
CA TYR A 111 6.09 5.76 -1.75
C TYR A 111 6.85 5.66 -3.08
N PHE A 112 7.68 4.63 -3.25
CA PHE A 112 8.62 4.51 -4.38
C PHE A 112 8.25 3.40 -5.37
N GLY A 113 7.03 2.89 -5.31
CA GLY A 113 6.55 1.83 -6.18
C GLY A 113 5.50 0.96 -5.50
N GLY A 114 5.17 -0.15 -6.13
CA GLY A 114 4.23 -1.13 -5.58
C GLY A 114 4.56 -2.54 -6.05
N ILE A 115 3.99 -3.53 -5.38
CA ILE A 115 4.16 -4.94 -5.66
C ILE A 115 2.77 -5.58 -5.69
N TYR A 116 2.56 -6.50 -6.61
CA TYR A 116 1.39 -7.37 -6.56
C TYR A 116 1.81 -8.83 -6.36
N TYR A 117 0.94 -9.54 -5.65
CA TYR A 117 1.13 -10.92 -5.22
C TYR A 117 -0.08 -11.75 -5.63
N ASP A 118 0.15 -13.02 -5.97
CA ASP A 118 -0.94 -14.01 -5.90
C ASP A 118 -1.39 -14.07 -4.44
N TRP A 119 -2.68 -13.91 -4.20
CA TRP A 119 -3.33 -14.04 -2.89
C TRP A 119 -3.87 -15.45 -2.72
N ASN A 120 -3.58 -16.05 -1.56
CA ASN A 120 -4.07 -17.38 -1.21
C ASN A 120 -4.23 -17.47 0.32
N GLY A 121 -5.15 -16.67 0.87
CA GLY A 121 -5.43 -16.62 2.31
C GLY A 121 -4.18 -16.36 3.15
N GLY A 122 -3.45 -15.28 2.84
CA GLY A 122 -2.21 -14.89 3.54
C GLY A 122 -0.93 -15.57 3.03
N ARG A 123 -1.01 -16.63 2.21
CA ARG A 123 0.16 -17.27 1.59
C ARG A 123 0.54 -16.57 0.28
N ILE A 124 1.04 -15.36 0.39
CA ILE A 124 1.34 -14.50 -0.76
C ILE A 124 2.53 -15.00 -1.58
N LYS A 125 2.44 -14.89 -2.90
CA LYS A 125 3.57 -15.12 -3.82
C LYS A 125 3.77 -13.92 -4.72
N ARG A 126 4.94 -13.29 -4.66
CA ARG A 126 5.25 -12.11 -5.48
C ARG A 126 5.16 -12.42 -6.97
N LYS A 127 4.55 -11.52 -7.73
CA LYS A 127 4.37 -11.68 -9.19
C LYS A 127 5.05 -10.59 -10.00
N GLY A 128 5.05 -9.36 -9.50
CA GLY A 128 5.69 -8.27 -10.21
C GLY A 128 5.58 -6.95 -9.47
N ARG A 129 5.98 -5.89 -10.16
CA ARG A 129 5.84 -4.51 -9.68
C ARG A 129 4.55 -3.91 -10.22
N LEU A 130 3.96 -3.03 -9.43
CA LEU A 130 2.92 -2.11 -9.86
C LEU A 130 3.57 -0.85 -10.44
N ASN A 131 2.95 -0.29 -11.48
CA ASN A 131 3.33 1.01 -12.01
C ASN A 131 2.65 2.11 -11.18
N VAL A 132 3.21 2.44 -10.02
CA VAL A 132 2.60 3.46 -9.16
C VAL A 132 2.80 4.84 -9.77
N PRO A 133 1.73 5.64 -9.97
CA PRO A 133 1.89 6.99 -10.51
C PRO A 133 2.76 7.87 -9.60
N LEU A 134 3.49 8.82 -10.21
CA LEU A 134 4.21 9.84 -9.45
C LEU A 134 3.18 10.75 -8.76
N GLN A 135 3.14 10.65 -7.44
CA GLN A 135 2.20 11.35 -6.57
C GLN A 135 2.96 11.85 -5.34
N GLY A 136 2.64 13.06 -4.86
CA GLY A 136 3.09 13.50 -3.54
C GLY A 136 2.29 12.77 -2.47
N GLN A 137 2.96 12.13 -1.51
CA GLN A 137 2.32 11.35 -0.43
C GLN A 137 1.24 10.39 -0.95
N GLY A 138 1.68 9.37 -1.67
CA GLY A 138 0.76 8.35 -2.12
C GLY A 138 0.37 7.40 -0.97
N GLU A 139 -0.89 7.48 -0.54
CA GLU A 139 -1.38 6.83 0.69
C GLU A 139 -2.59 5.92 0.48
N SER A 140 -3.07 5.74 -0.76
CA SER A 140 -4.18 4.82 -1.00
C SER A 140 -4.09 4.03 -2.30
N ILE A 141 -4.61 2.81 -2.25
CA ILE A 141 -4.82 1.92 -3.40
C ILE A 141 -6.10 1.10 -3.22
N THR A 142 -6.88 0.93 -4.27
CA THR A 142 -7.99 -0.04 -4.27
C THR A 142 -8.28 -0.56 -5.68
N TYR A 143 -8.97 -1.68 -5.80
CA TYR A 143 -9.46 -2.16 -7.08
C TYR A 143 -10.79 -1.51 -7.42
N THR A 144 -11.09 -1.36 -8.72
CA THR A 144 -12.46 -1.16 -9.18
C THR A 144 -13.31 -2.39 -8.86
N VAL A 145 -14.63 -2.21 -8.75
CA VAL A 145 -15.57 -3.29 -8.39
C VAL A 145 -15.51 -4.46 -9.38
N ASP A 146 -15.28 -4.17 -10.66
CA ASP A 146 -15.12 -5.17 -11.72
C ASP A 146 -13.72 -5.81 -11.76
N GLY A 147 -12.80 -5.38 -10.90
CA GLY A 147 -11.44 -5.89 -10.81
C GLY A 147 -10.53 -5.53 -11.98
N THR A 148 -10.96 -4.64 -12.89
CA THR A 148 -10.19 -4.34 -14.11
C THR A 148 -9.11 -3.28 -13.91
N LYS A 149 -9.25 -2.42 -12.90
CA LYS A 149 -8.34 -1.30 -12.63
C LYS A 149 -7.94 -1.20 -11.16
N LEU A 150 -6.75 -0.66 -10.94
CA LEU A 150 -6.27 -0.14 -9.67
C LEU A 150 -6.43 1.37 -9.64
N MET A 151 -7.04 1.87 -8.57
CA MET A 151 -7.24 3.28 -8.27
C MET A 151 -6.19 3.71 -7.24
N TYR A 152 -5.36 4.70 -7.59
CA TYR A 152 -4.29 5.23 -6.76
C TYR A 152 -4.64 6.63 -6.28
N GLY A 153 -4.65 6.86 -4.97
CA GLY A 153 -4.88 8.17 -4.39
C GLY A 153 -3.64 8.76 -3.72
N SER A 154 -3.75 10.04 -3.37
CA SER A 154 -2.75 10.82 -2.64
C SER A 154 -3.38 11.45 -1.40
N GLU A 155 -2.56 11.72 -0.39
CA GLU A 155 -2.98 12.46 0.80
C GLU A 155 -3.46 13.87 0.42
N GLY A 156 -4.41 14.42 1.18
CA GLY A 156 -4.88 15.81 1.05
C GLY A 156 -6.26 15.96 0.39
N ALA A 157 -6.86 17.13 0.64
CA ALA A 157 -8.13 17.50 0.03
C ALA A 157 -7.97 17.72 -1.49
N ASP A 158 -9.00 17.36 -2.26
CA ASP A 158 -9.06 17.51 -3.72
C ASP A 158 -7.93 16.79 -4.48
N SER A 159 -7.26 15.83 -3.84
CA SER A 159 -6.21 15.01 -4.45
C SER A 159 -6.76 14.11 -5.55
N ALA A 160 -6.06 14.10 -6.69
CA ALA A 160 -6.48 13.32 -7.85
C ALA A 160 -6.36 11.81 -7.59
N VAL A 161 -7.38 11.06 -8.01
CA VAL A 161 -7.34 9.59 -8.07
C VAL A 161 -7.00 9.17 -9.50
N GLN A 162 -5.98 8.33 -9.65
CA GLN A 162 -5.53 7.85 -10.95
C GLN A 162 -5.84 6.36 -11.12
N ALA A 163 -6.45 6.02 -12.25
CA ALA A 163 -6.76 4.64 -12.59
C ALA A 163 -5.65 4.04 -13.48
N GLN A 164 -5.24 2.80 -13.21
CA GLN A 164 -4.39 2.01 -14.10
C GLN A 164 -4.93 0.60 -14.24
N ASP A 165 -4.59 -0.08 -15.34
CA ASP A 165 -5.03 -1.46 -15.54
C ASP A 165 -4.38 -2.42 -14.54
N VAL A 166 -5.15 -3.41 -14.08
CA VAL A 166 -4.64 -4.46 -13.21
C VAL A 166 -3.61 -5.31 -13.97
N PRO A 167 -2.45 -5.59 -13.38
CA PRO A 167 -1.46 -6.45 -14.01
C PRO A 167 -1.88 -7.93 -13.97
N GLY A 168 -1.55 -8.67 -15.04
CA GLY A 168 -1.63 -10.13 -15.06
C GLY A 168 -2.86 -10.74 -15.74
N GLU A 169 -3.87 -9.94 -16.12
CA GLU A 169 -4.94 -10.38 -17.01
C GLU A 169 -4.88 -9.62 -18.34
N GLY A 170 -4.55 -10.34 -19.42
CA GLY A 170 -4.88 -9.91 -20.78
C GLY A 170 -4.20 -8.66 -21.33
N SER A 171 -3.07 -8.21 -20.79
CA SER A 171 -2.23 -7.20 -21.47
C SER A 171 -1.62 -7.82 -22.73
N LYS A 172 -2.36 -7.82 -23.84
CA LYS A 172 -1.75 -7.95 -25.16
C LYS A 172 -0.79 -6.77 -25.29
N SER A 173 0.51 -7.03 -25.10
CA SER A 173 1.54 -6.15 -25.61
C SER A 173 1.20 -5.84 -27.07
N PRO A 174 1.22 -4.58 -27.53
CA PRO A 174 1.28 -4.32 -28.95
C PRO A 174 2.59 -4.94 -29.41
N SER A 175 2.51 -6.06 -30.12
CA SER A 175 3.61 -6.55 -30.94
C SER A 175 3.84 -5.51 -32.03
N GLY A 176 4.65 -4.50 -31.73
CA GLY A 176 5.19 -3.61 -32.74
C GLY A 176 6.19 -4.39 -33.57
N SER A 177 5.73 -5.00 -34.66
CA SER A 177 6.59 -5.36 -35.78
C SER A 177 7.10 -4.06 -36.42
N GLY A 178 8.31 -3.65 -36.10
CA GLY A 178 8.96 -2.47 -36.67
C GLY A 178 10.41 -2.80 -37.00
N SER A 179 10.66 -3.00 -38.29
CA SER A 179 11.92 -3.42 -38.89
C SER A 179 13.13 -2.57 -38.51
N SER A 180 14.28 -3.22 -38.43
CA SER A 180 15.61 -2.64 -38.35
C SER A 180 15.94 -1.76 -39.56
N SER A 181 16.46 -0.56 -39.31
CA SER A 181 17.45 0.07 -40.20
C SER A 181 18.42 0.89 -39.37
N ALA A 182 19.70 0.62 -39.56
CA ALA A 182 20.82 1.36 -38.99
C ALA A 182 21.29 2.41 -40.01
N SER A 183 21.53 3.63 -39.56
CA SER A 183 22.51 4.54 -40.15
C SER A 183 22.97 5.55 -39.10
N GLY A 184 24.28 5.65 -38.92
CA GLY A 184 24.93 6.43 -37.88
C GLY A 184 24.95 7.95 -38.10
N GLY A 185 25.54 8.65 -37.13
CA GLY A 185 25.83 10.07 -37.20
C GLY A 185 26.00 10.69 -35.81
N SER A 186 27.24 10.96 -35.43
CA SER A 186 27.69 11.60 -34.19
C SER A 186 27.05 12.96 -33.89
N GLY A 187 26.90 13.27 -32.60
CA GLY A 187 26.65 14.63 -32.12
C GLY A 187 26.49 14.67 -30.59
N GLY A 188 27.53 15.10 -29.88
CA GLY A 188 27.52 15.31 -28.43
C GLY A 188 26.66 16.51 -28.03
N GLY A 189 25.96 16.41 -26.90
CA GLY A 189 25.16 17.50 -26.34
C GLY A 189 24.35 17.11 -25.10
N VAL A 190 24.81 17.61 -23.97
CA VAL A 190 24.31 17.64 -22.57
C VAL A 190 22.77 17.68 -22.37
N GLY A 191 22.29 17.00 -21.33
CA GLY A 191 21.27 17.56 -20.43
C GLY A 191 19.90 16.86 -20.41
N GLY A 192 19.64 16.06 -19.37
CA GLY A 192 18.27 15.57 -19.11
C GLY A 192 18.06 14.89 -17.76
N ASN A 193 19.01 14.05 -17.32
CA ASN A 193 18.73 13.12 -16.21
C ASN A 193 19.20 13.59 -14.82
N LEU A 194 20.02 14.64 -14.73
CA LEU A 194 20.51 15.13 -13.43
C LEU A 194 19.46 15.95 -12.66
N LYS A 195 18.55 16.64 -13.34
CA LYS A 195 17.51 17.45 -12.67
C LYS A 195 16.46 16.58 -11.98
N VAL A 196 16.06 15.48 -12.63
CA VAL A 196 15.08 14.52 -12.07
C VAL A 196 15.68 13.75 -10.88
N GLY A 197 16.94 13.31 -11.00
CA GLY A 197 17.65 12.66 -9.90
C GLY A 197 17.89 13.59 -8.71
N ALA A 198 18.27 14.86 -8.96
CA ALA A 198 18.48 15.84 -7.90
C ALA A 198 17.19 16.23 -7.18
N LEU A 199 16.05 16.32 -7.89
CA LEU A 199 14.76 16.63 -7.26
C LEU A 199 14.30 15.50 -6.33
N ALA A 200 14.44 14.24 -6.77
CA ALA A 200 14.09 13.07 -5.95
C ALA A 200 14.92 13.00 -4.67
N VAL A 201 16.22 13.28 -4.75
CA VAL A 201 17.12 13.33 -3.58
C VAL A 201 16.78 14.50 -2.67
N ALA A 202 16.43 15.67 -3.20
CA ALA A 202 16.07 16.85 -2.41
C ALA A 202 14.75 16.64 -1.64
N VAL A 203 13.75 16.00 -2.25
CA VAL A 203 12.48 15.67 -1.59
C VAL A 203 12.72 14.62 -0.50
N ALA A 204 13.49 13.56 -0.78
CA ALA A 204 13.84 12.56 0.22
C ALA A 204 14.59 13.18 1.41
N ALA A 205 15.53 14.09 1.16
CA ALA A 205 16.26 14.80 2.21
C ALA A 205 15.34 15.72 3.03
N ALA A 206 14.41 16.44 2.39
CA ALA A 206 13.46 17.30 3.08
C ALA A 206 12.51 16.50 3.99
N VAL A 207 12.06 15.33 3.55
CA VAL A 207 11.24 14.41 4.36
C VAL A 207 12.02 13.88 5.56
N VAL A 208 13.25 13.41 5.37
CA VAL A 208 14.11 12.91 6.47
C VAL A 208 14.42 14.02 7.49
N LEU A 209 14.70 15.24 7.02
CA LEU A 209 14.96 16.37 7.90
C LEU A 209 13.69 16.87 8.61
N GLY A 210 12.53 16.83 7.95
CA GLY A 210 11.23 17.14 8.55
C GLY A 210 10.88 16.17 9.69
N ILE A 211 11.04 14.87 9.45
CA ILE A 211 10.83 13.82 10.45
C ILE A 211 11.81 13.97 11.63
N ARG A 212 13.10 14.23 11.37
CA ARG A 212 14.09 14.49 12.44
C ARG A 212 13.79 15.74 13.27
N ARG A 213 13.14 16.75 12.69
CA ARG A 213 12.77 17.99 13.40
C ARG A 213 11.51 17.79 14.26
N LEU A 214 10.62 16.90 13.84
CA LEU A 214 9.45 16.49 14.63
C LEU A 214 9.85 15.63 15.84
N LEU A 215 10.84 14.75 15.69
CA LEU A 215 11.34 13.86 16.74
C LEU A 215 12.27 14.55 17.77
N ARG A 216 12.61 15.83 17.56
CA ARG A 216 13.45 16.66 18.46
C ARG A 216 12.63 17.67 19.29
N ARG A 217 11.30 17.63 19.20
CA ARG A 217 10.38 18.34 20.09
C ARG A 217 9.73 17.33 21.02
#